data_AF-A0A4Y6IBG8-F1
#
_entry.id   AF-A0A4Y6IBG8-F1
#
_cell.length_a   1.000
_cell.length_b   1.000
_cell.length_c   1.000
_cell.angle_alpha   90.00
_cell.angle_beta   90.00
_cell.angle_gamma   90.00
#
_symmetry.space_group_name_H-M   'P 1'
#
loop_
_entity.id
_entity.type
_entity.pdbx_description
1 polymer ?
#
loop_
_entity_poly.entity_id
_entity_poly.type
_entity_poly.pdbx_seq_one_letter_code
_entity_poly.pdbx_strand_id
1 'polypeptide(L)'
;MTSAETKYTYSIFDALDFIPAILAAFPDKHIIFRPHPDDLSIIKQGVQTLRTNAFRQLLALCETEPRCHLDANQSNYIETFAKAAVLITDTSAIAYSFALTTKQPVVFYSADQAQVKRLMPDVAYINDREKIGYCVDSVSDLIHALTQCFEVTDDIERVKFCEQVVYHRGTSMQYLLDNLDYLLSGKKHPDWWYWLDNC
;
A
#
# COMPACT_ATOMS: atom_id res chain seq x y z
N MET A 1 2.70 2.68 -19.96
CA MET A 1 3.58 1.73 -19.28
C MET A 1 4.07 0.69 -20.26
N THR A 2 5.33 0.32 -20.20
CA THR A 2 5.87 -0.80 -20.98
C THR A 2 5.35 -2.14 -20.45
N SER A 3 5.48 -3.23 -21.22
CA SER A 3 5.15 -4.58 -20.75
C SER A 3 6.04 -4.99 -19.55
N ALA A 4 7.27 -4.49 -19.51
CA ALA A 4 8.21 -4.72 -18.42
C ALA A 4 7.78 -4.01 -17.12
N GLU A 5 7.38 -2.75 -17.18
CA GLU A 5 6.84 -2.03 -16.00
C GLU A 5 5.63 -2.77 -15.43
N THR A 6 4.69 -3.16 -16.29
CA THR A 6 3.48 -3.86 -15.85
C THR A 6 3.79 -5.19 -15.16
N LYS A 7 4.82 -5.91 -15.61
CA LYS A 7 5.20 -7.22 -15.04
C LYS A 7 5.70 -7.10 -13.60
N TYR A 8 6.46 -6.05 -13.28
CA TYR A 8 7.13 -5.93 -11.98
C TYR A 8 6.36 -5.02 -11.01
N THR A 9 5.51 -4.12 -11.49
CA THR A 9 4.79 -3.19 -10.60
C THR A 9 3.37 -3.60 -10.27
N TYR A 10 2.86 -4.70 -10.85
CA TYR A 10 1.52 -5.23 -10.59
C TYR A 10 1.59 -6.67 -10.11
N SER A 11 1.24 -6.86 -8.84
CA SER A 11 1.25 -8.17 -8.18
C SER A 11 0.02 -9.05 -8.45
N ILE A 12 -0.93 -8.57 -9.27
CA ILE A 12 -2.24 -9.22 -9.45
C ILE A 12 -2.17 -10.64 -10.01
N PHE A 13 -1.17 -10.94 -10.85
CA PHE A 13 -1.00 -12.28 -11.39
C PHE A 13 -0.53 -13.24 -10.32
N ASP A 14 0.46 -12.81 -9.52
CA ASP A 14 1.00 -13.59 -8.41
C ASP A 14 -0.01 -13.73 -7.27
N ALA A 15 -0.95 -12.78 -7.14
CA ALA A 15 -2.02 -12.82 -6.14
C ALA A 15 -2.94 -14.03 -6.30
N LEU A 16 -3.06 -14.59 -7.51
CA LEU A 16 -3.78 -15.84 -7.74
C LEU A 16 -3.14 -17.02 -6.99
N ASP A 17 -1.82 -16.97 -6.77
CA ASP A 17 -1.07 -18.01 -6.09
C ASP A 17 -0.93 -17.69 -4.59
N PHE A 18 -0.58 -16.44 -4.25
CA PHE A 18 -0.28 -16.12 -2.86
C PHE A 18 -1.51 -15.95 -1.97
N ILE A 19 -2.66 -15.52 -2.48
CA ILE A 19 -3.88 -15.38 -1.64
C ILE A 19 -4.31 -16.75 -1.09
N PRO A 20 -4.43 -17.81 -1.92
CA PRO A 20 -4.66 -19.16 -1.41
C PRO A 20 -3.58 -19.65 -0.44
N ALA A 21 -2.30 -19.36 -0.71
CA ALA A 21 -1.20 -19.74 0.17
C ALA A 21 -1.31 -19.08 1.56
N ILE A 22 -1.68 -17.80 1.63
CA ILE A 22 -1.92 -17.07 2.88
C ILE A 22 -3.08 -17.70 3.65
N LEU A 23 -4.20 -17.96 2.98
CA LEU A 23 -5.39 -18.56 3.61
C LEU A 23 -5.12 -19.98 4.15
N ALA A 24 -4.20 -20.71 3.53
CA ALA A 24 -3.75 -22.02 4.00
C ALA A 24 -2.77 -21.92 5.19
N ALA A 25 -1.82 -20.98 5.12
CA ALA A 25 -0.80 -20.80 6.16
C ALA A 25 -1.36 -20.18 7.46
N PHE A 26 -2.39 -19.34 7.36
CA PHE A 26 -2.95 -18.57 8.47
C PHE A 26 -4.45 -18.83 8.63
N PRO A 27 -4.85 -19.99 9.16
CA PRO A 27 -6.26 -20.43 9.17
C PRO A 27 -7.17 -19.56 10.06
N ASP A 28 -6.60 -18.84 11.03
CA ASP A 28 -7.28 -17.92 11.94
C ASP A 28 -7.36 -16.48 11.41
N LYS A 29 -6.78 -16.20 10.24
CA LYS A 29 -6.76 -14.85 9.64
C LYS A 29 -7.76 -14.74 8.50
N HIS A 30 -8.18 -13.50 8.27
CA HIS A 30 -9.03 -13.10 7.16
C HIS A 30 -8.25 -12.17 6.23
N ILE A 31 -8.57 -12.23 4.94
CA ILE A 31 -8.07 -11.33 3.91
C ILE A 31 -9.16 -10.31 3.59
N ILE A 32 -8.79 -9.04 3.51
CA ILE A 32 -9.63 -8.01 2.89
C ILE A 32 -9.00 -7.67 1.53
N PHE A 33 -9.62 -8.16 0.47
CA PHE A 33 -9.18 -7.87 -0.89
C PHE A 33 -9.79 -6.57 -1.37
N ARG A 34 -8.94 -5.58 -1.67
CA ARG A 34 -9.36 -4.25 -2.12
C ARG A 34 -8.74 -3.88 -3.47
N PRO A 35 -9.43 -4.13 -4.59
CA PRO A 35 -9.00 -3.67 -5.91
C PRO A 35 -8.95 -2.14 -6.03
N HIS A 36 -8.16 -1.63 -6.97
CA HIS A 36 -8.24 -0.22 -7.33
C HIS A 36 -9.62 0.09 -7.95
N PRO A 37 -10.21 1.29 -7.72
CA PRO A 37 -11.50 1.66 -8.32
C PRO A 37 -11.53 1.52 -9.85
N ASP A 38 -10.42 1.81 -10.52
CA ASP A 38 -10.30 1.66 -11.98
C ASP A 38 -10.35 0.20 -12.42
N ASP A 39 -9.76 -0.72 -11.64
CA ASP A 39 -9.85 -2.16 -11.95
C ASP A 39 -11.31 -2.63 -11.91
N LEU A 40 -12.06 -2.20 -10.89
CA LEU A 40 -13.50 -2.48 -10.81
C LEU A 40 -14.28 -1.86 -11.97
N SER A 41 -13.93 -0.64 -12.38
CA SER A 41 -14.59 0.06 -13.49
C SER A 41 -14.37 -0.69 -14.82
N ILE A 42 -13.13 -1.08 -15.11
CA ILE A 42 -12.77 -1.82 -16.33
C ILE A 42 -13.48 -3.17 -16.39
N ILE A 43 -13.58 -3.88 -15.25
CA ILE A 43 -14.30 -5.15 -15.14
C ILE A 43 -15.79 -4.97 -15.44
N LYS A 44 -16.43 -3.91 -14.89
CA LYS A 44 -17.84 -3.58 -15.13
C LYS A 44 -18.13 -3.23 -16.59
N GLN A 45 -17.18 -2.62 -17.28
CA GLN A 45 -17.28 -2.30 -18.71
C GLN A 45 -17.10 -3.53 -19.62
N GLY A 46 -16.82 -4.71 -19.07
CA GLY A 46 -16.70 -5.95 -19.83
C GLY A 46 -15.37 -6.11 -20.57
N VAL A 47 -14.36 -5.28 -20.27
CA VAL A 47 -13.04 -5.34 -20.90
C VAL A 47 -12.34 -6.65 -20.56
N GLN A 48 -11.81 -7.33 -21.59
CA GLN A 48 -11.16 -8.62 -21.49
C GLN A 48 -9.65 -8.46 -21.72
N THR A 49 -8.87 -8.65 -20.66
CA THR A 49 -7.40 -8.64 -20.65
C THR A 49 -6.92 -9.69 -19.67
N LEU A 50 -5.65 -10.07 -19.73
CA LEU A 50 -5.06 -10.99 -18.73
C LEU A 50 -5.25 -10.44 -17.31
N ARG A 51 -5.02 -9.14 -17.10
CA ARG A 51 -5.20 -8.47 -15.80
C ARG A 51 -6.64 -8.53 -15.32
N THR A 52 -7.60 -8.18 -16.18
CA THR A 52 -9.03 -8.19 -15.77
C THR A 52 -9.53 -9.62 -15.51
N ASN A 53 -8.99 -10.62 -16.22
CA ASN A 53 -9.27 -12.03 -15.94
C ASN A 53 -8.71 -12.48 -14.58
N ALA A 54 -7.50 -12.06 -14.21
CA ALA A 54 -6.94 -12.33 -12.89
C ALA A 54 -7.80 -11.70 -11.77
N PHE A 55 -8.21 -10.43 -11.93
CA PHE A 55 -9.15 -9.83 -10.98
C PHE A 55 -10.47 -10.58 -10.90
N ARG A 56 -11.08 -11.01 -12.02
CA ARG A 56 -12.32 -11.80 -11.99
C ARG A 56 -12.15 -13.10 -11.20
N GLN A 57 -11.02 -13.78 -11.33
CA GLN A 57 -10.73 -14.99 -10.56
C GLN A 57 -10.63 -14.69 -9.06
N LEU A 58 -9.96 -13.60 -8.66
CA LEU A 58 -9.89 -13.20 -7.25
C LEU A 58 -11.22 -12.74 -6.68
N LEU A 59 -12.04 -12.06 -7.48
CA LEU A 59 -13.40 -11.71 -7.07
C LEU A 59 -14.23 -12.97 -6.82
N ALA A 60 -14.18 -13.95 -7.73
CA ALA A 60 -14.86 -15.24 -7.55
C ALA A 60 -14.32 -16.03 -6.34
N LEU A 61 -13.02 -15.96 -6.07
CA LEU A 61 -12.43 -16.53 -4.86
C LEU A 61 -13.03 -15.88 -3.60
N CYS A 62 -13.06 -14.55 -3.53
CA CYS A 62 -13.67 -13.84 -2.40
C CYS A 62 -15.20 -14.02 -2.27
N GLU A 63 -15.89 -14.41 -3.35
CA GLU A 63 -17.31 -14.78 -3.27
C GLU A 63 -17.53 -16.16 -2.63
N THR A 64 -16.54 -17.06 -2.73
CA THR A 64 -16.66 -18.48 -2.33
C THR A 64 -15.88 -18.85 -1.09
N GLU A 65 -14.80 -18.13 -0.76
CA GLU A 65 -14.00 -18.32 0.44
C GLU A 65 -14.46 -17.35 1.54
N PRO A 66 -15.07 -17.83 2.64
CA PRO A 66 -15.63 -16.99 3.71
C PRO A 66 -14.58 -16.14 4.45
N ARG A 67 -13.29 -16.46 4.31
CA ARG A 67 -12.19 -15.67 4.90
C ARG A 67 -11.61 -14.62 3.94
N CYS A 68 -12.08 -14.54 2.69
CA CYS A 68 -11.68 -13.56 1.70
C CYS A 68 -12.81 -12.55 1.50
N HIS A 69 -12.69 -11.36 2.07
CA HIS A 69 -13.72 -10.32 2.00
C HIS A 69 -13.38 -9.30 0.93
N LEU A 70 -14.29 -9.06 0.00
CA LEU A 70 -14.15 -7.97 -0.97
C LEU A 70 -14.50 -6.63 -0.32
N ASP A 71 -13.57 -5.69 -0.37
CA ASP A 71 -13.82 -4.28 -0.13
C ASP A 71 -13.88 -3.53 -1.46
N ALA A 72 -15.10 -3.19 -1.89
CA ALA A 72 -15.36 -2.44 -3.12
C ALA A 72 -15.55 -0.94 -2.89
N ASN A 73 -15.26 -0.42 -1.69
CA ASN A 73 -15.39 1.00 -1.41
C ASN A 73 -14.39 1.81 -2.25
N GLN A 74 -14.87 2.83 -2.95
CA GLN A 74 -14.03 3.58 -3.90
C GLN A 74 -13.21 4.70 -3.25
N SER A 75 -13.64 5.23 -2.10
CA SER A 75 -13.12 6.49 -1.57
C SER A 75 -12.65 6.42 -0.13
N ASN A 76 -13.19 5.54 0.70
CA ASN A 76 -12.83 5.46 2.11
C ASN A 76 -12.00 4.21 2.42
N TYR A 77 -10.74 4.40 2.82
CA TYR A 77 -9.81 3.35 3.24
C TYR A 77 -9.72 3.20 4.77
N ILE A 78 -10.23 4.18 5.53
CA ILE A 78 -10.00 4.31 6.98
C ILE A 78 -10.59 3.13 7.74
N GLU A 79 -11.80 2.69 7.39
CA GLU A 79 -12.45 1.55 8.04
C GLU A 79 -11.69 0.25 7.83
N THR A 80 -11.12 0.06 6.64
CA THR A 80 -10.32 -1.12 6.28
C THR A 80 -8.97 -1.08 6.98
N PHE A 81 -8.33 0.09 7.02
CA PHE A 81 -7.09 0.29 7.76
C PHE A 81 -7.26 -0.02 9.24
N ALA A 82 -8.34 0.44 9.86
CA ALA A 82 -8.61 0.21 11.28
C ALA A 82 -8.78 -1.28 11.65
N LYS A 83 -9.15 -2.13 10.68
CA LYS A 83 -9.35 -3.57 10.88
C LYS A 83 -8.13 -4.41 10.51
N ALA A 84 -7.23 -3.89 9.67
CA ALA A 84 -6.12 -4.65 9.11
C ALA A 84 -4.92 -4.66 10.06
N ALA A 85 -4.41 -5.85 10.35
CA ALA A 85 -3.17 -6.03 11.12
C ALA A 85 -1.91 -5.87 10.26
N VAL A 86 -2.00 -6.12 8.95
CA VAL A 86 -0.91 -6.01 7.98
C VAL A 86 -1.50 -5.58 6.65
N LEU A 87 -0.80 -4.73 5.90
CA LEU A 87 -1.16 -4.41 4.52
C LEU A 87 -0.20 -5.12 3.55
N ILE A 88 -0.75 -5.81 2.56
CA ILE A 88 0.01 -6.33 1.41
C ILE A 88 -0.26 -5.43 0.22
N THR A 89 0.80 -4.93 -0.42
CA THR A 89 0.68 -4.09 -1.62
C THR A 89 1.91 -4.27 -2.51
N ASP A 90 1.90 -3.76 -3.74
CA ASP A 90 3.06 -3.80 -4.63
C ASP A 90 3.85 -2.50 -4.60
N THR A 91 3.33 -1.45 -5.23
CA THR A 91 4.01 -0.19 -5.46
C THR A 91 3.21 1.03 -5.03
N SER A 92 2.07 0.83 -4.39
CA SER A 92 1.19 1.93 -4.02
C SER A 92 1.73 2.73 -2.82
N ALA A 93 1.70 4.06 -2.95
CA ALA A 93 2.01 4.98 -1.86
C ALA A 93 0.99 4.90 -0.70
N ILE A 94 -0.16 4.24 -0.90
CA ILE A 94 -1.17 3.99 0.15
C ILE A 94 -0.58 3.23 1.34
N ALA A 95 0.51 2.49 1.12
CA ALA A 95 1.29 1.82 2.15
C ALA A 95 1.79 2.77 3.24
N TYR A 96 2.26 3.97 2.86
CA TYR A 96 2.71 4.97 3.81
C TYR A 96 1.53 5.50 4.61
N SER A 97 0.42 5.83 3.95
CA SER A 97 -0.79 6.25 4.66
C SER A 97 -1.23 5.19 5.67
N PHE A 98 -1.20 3.91 5.32
CA PHE A 98 -1.49 2.82 6.25
C PHE A 98 -0.49 2.80 7.42
N ALA A 99 0.80 2.60 7.14
CA ALA A 99 1.83 2.47 8.17
C ALA A 99 1.90 3.68 9.11
N LEU A 100 1.80 4.90 8.56
CA LEU A 100 1.90 6.14 9.34
C LEU A 100 0.67 6.35 10.24
N THR A 101 -0.53 5.92 9.81
CA THR A 101 -1.77 6.11 10.56
C THR A 101 -2.03 4.98 11.56
N THR A 102 -1.84 3.73 11.17
CA THR A 102 -2.16 2.55 11.99
C THR A 102 -0.98 2.06 12.82
N LYS A 103 0.24 2.46 12.45
CA LYS A 103 1.49 1.90 12.97
C LYS A 103 1.59 0.39 12.77
N GLN A 104 0.82 -0.19 11.84
CA GLN A 104 0.92 -1.60 11.46
C GLN A 104 1.95 -1.80 10.33
N PRO A 105 2.55 -2.99 10.22
CA PRO A 105 3.55 -3.27 9.19
C PRO A 105 2.95 -3.41 7.80
N VAL A 106 3.77 -3.15 6.79
CA VAL A 106 3.44 -3.38 5.37
C VAL A 106 4.32 -4.49 4.81
N VAL A 107 3.79 -5.31 3.91
CA VAL A 107 4.59 -6.20 3.07
C VAL A 107 4.41 -5.78 1.61
N PHE A 108 5.50 -5.33 1.01
CA PHE A 108 5.59 -5.00 -0.40
C PHE A 108 5.94 -6.26 -1.19
N TYR A 109 5.00 -6.72 -2.02
CA TYR A 109 5.20 -7.87 -2.89
C TYR A 109 5.38 -7.42 -4.35
N SER A 110 6.45 -7.87 -4.99
CA SER A 110 6.68 -7.70 -6.43
C SER A 110 7.58 -8.83 -6.89
N ALA A 111 7.29 -9.44 -8.05
CA ALA A 111 8.08 -10.53 -8.61
C ALA A 111 9.59 -10.24 -8.79
N ASP A 112 10.01 -8.97 -8.77
CA ASP A 112 11.43 -8.58 -8.75
C ASP A 112 11.62 -7.20 -8.11
N GLN A 113 11.92 -7.17 -6.81
CA GLN A 113 12.13 -5.91 -6.06
C GLN A 113 13.31 -5.09 -6.60
N ALA A 114 14.37 -5.75 -7.07
CA ALA A 114 15.53 -5.07 -7.63
C ALA A 114 15.17 -4.38 -8.96
N GLN A 115 14.35 -5.03 -9.78
CA GLN A 115 13.83 -4.43 -11.01
C GLN A 115 12.89 -3.26 -10.75
N VAL A 116 12.04 -3.32 -9.71
CA VAL A 116 11.22 -2.17 -9.30
C VAL A 116 12.09 -0.98 -8.94
N LYS A 117 13.13 -1.15 -8.11
CA LYS A 117 14.08 -0.08 -7.74
C LYS A 117 14.79 0.48 -8.99
N ARG A 118 15.17 -0.37 -9.95
CA ARG A 118 15.81 0.06 -11.21
C ARG A 118 14.88 0.84 -12.15
N LEU A 119 13.59 0.50 -12.18
CA LEU A 119 12.60 1.18 -13.01
C LEU A 119 12.14 2.51 -12.41
N MET A 120 12.24 2.65 -11.08
CA MET A 120 11.73 3.81 -10.34
C MET A 120 12.79 4.40 -9.39
N PRO A 121 14.03 4.67 -9.84
CA PRO A 121 15.13 5.05 -8.94
C PRO A 121 14.91 6.40 -8.25
N ASP A 122 14.24 7.33 -8.94
CA ASP A 122 14.03 8.71 -8.46
C ASP A 122 12.77 8.85 -7.58
N VAL A 123 12.04 7.76 -7.35
CA VAL A 123 10.80 7.81 -6.58
C VAL A 123 11.11 7.53 -5.12
N ALA A 124 11.25 8.60 -4.33
CA ALA A 124 11.70 8.52 -2.93
C ALA A 124 10.96 7.48 -2.08
N TYR A 125 9.63 7.38 -2.21
CA TYR A 125 8.85 6.42 -1.42
C TYR A 125 9.08 4.95 -1.83
N ILE A 126 9.64 4.67 -3.00
CA ILE A 126 10.08 3.32 -3.39
C ILE A 126 11.32 2.94 -2.60
N ASN A 127 12.24 3.90 -2.43
CA ASN A 127 13.50 3.71 -1.73
C ASN A 127 13.31 3.57 -0.20
N ASP A 128 12.24 4.14 0.34
CA ASP A 128 11.95 4.15 1.77
C ASP A 128 11.09 2.96 2.25
N ARG A 129 10.70 2.02 1.38
CA ARG A 129 9.76 0.93 1.72
C ARG A 129 10.22 0.06 2.88
N GLU A 130 11.51 -0.23 2.95
CA GLU A 130 12.12 -1.02 4.02
C GLU A 130 12.08 -0.31 5.39
N LYS A 131 11.79 1.01 5.42
CA LYS A 131 11.59 1.76 6.67
C LYS A 131 10.20 1.57 7.27
N ILE A 132 9.23 1.10 6.47
CA ILE A 132 7.83 0.91 6.90
C ILE A 132 7.34 -0.54 6.82
N GLY A 133 8.19 -1.47 6.36
CA GLY A 133 7.78 -2.83 6.12
C GLY A 133 8.83 -3.70 5.42
N TYR A 134 8.37 -4.84 4.92
CA TYR A 134 9.20 -5.85 4.25
C TYR A 134 9.05 -5.75 2.74
N CYS A 135 10.13 -5.93 1.99
CA CYS A 135 10.11 -6.06 0.53
C CYS A 135 10.42 -7.51 0.16
N VAL A 136 9.49 -8.19 -0.51
CA VAL A 136 9.59 -9.62 -0.84
C VAL A 136 9.25 -9.86 -2.30
N ASP A 137 9.82 -10.90 -2.89
CA ASP A 137 9.63 -11.26 -4.30
C ASP A 137 9.21 -12.72 -4.54
N SER A 138 8.95 -13.46 -3.47
CA SER A 138 8.47 -14.83 -3.54
C SER A 138 7.31 -15.07 -2.57
N VAL A 139 6.46 -16.05 -2.89
CA VAL A 139 5.36 -16.47 -2.00
C VAL A 139 5.90 -16.98 -0.67
N SER A 140 7.04 -17.70 -0.68
CA SER A 140 7.68 -18.19 0.54
C SER A 140 8.09 -17.04 1.46
N ASP A 141 8.74 -16.02 0.90
CA ASP A 141 9.19 -14.85 1.67
C ASP A 141 8.00 -14.00 2.14
N LEU A 142 6.93 -13.93 1.35
CA LEU A 142 5.67 -13.30 1.77
C LEU A 142 5.08 -13.99 3.01
N ILE A 143 4.98 -15.32 3.00
CA ILE A 143 4.50 -16.07 4.18
C ILE A 143 5.42 -15.85 5.37
N HIS A 144 6.74 -15.91 5.17
CA HIS A 144 7.71 -15.65 6.24
C HIS A 144 7.55 -14.23 6.83
N ALA A 145 7.45 -13.21 5.97
CA ALA A 145 7.26 -11.83 6.39
C ALA A 145 5.93 -11.64 7.14
N LEU A 146 4.85 -12.29 6.71
CA LEU A 146 3.56 -12.26 7.41
C LEU A 146 3.65 -12.91 8.79
N THR A 147 4.36 -14.04 8.92
CA THR A 147 4.63 -14.65 10.24
C THR A 147 5.35 -13.65 11.15
N GLN A 148 6.40 -12.98 10.66
CA GLN A 148 7.10 -11.95 11.45
C GLN A 148 6.17 -10.80 11.84
N CYS A 149 5.31 -10.33 10.94
CA CYS A 149 4.33 -9.28 11.24
C CYS A 149 3.32 -9.68 12.32
N PHE A 150 2.96 -10.97 12.43
CA PHE A 150 2.00 -11.44 13.43
C PHE A 150 2.64 -11.81 14.78
N GLU A 151 3.93 -12.18 14.78
CA GLU A 151 4.66 -12.60 15.99
C GLU A 151 5.38 -11.43 16.68
N VAL A 152 5.88 -10.45 15.93
CA VAL A 152 6.61 -9.30 16.48
C VAL A 152 5.63 -8.19 16.84
N THR A 153 5.47 -7.94 18.14
CA THR A 153 4.55 -6.91 18.65
C THR A 153 5.11 -5.50 18.57
N ASP A 154 6.44 -5.33 18.57
CA ASP A 154 7.08 -4.02 18.72
C ASP A 154 8.29 -3.84 17.77
N ASP A 155 8.00 -3.54 16.51
CA ASP A 155 9.00 -3.02 15.57
C ASP A 155 9.27 -1.53 15.87
N ILE A 156 10.10 -1.29 16.89
CA ILE A 156 10.36 0.03 17.47
C ILE A 156 10.92 1.00 16.43
N GLU A 157 11.86 0.57 15.57
CA GLU A 157 12.49 1.46 14.60
C GLU A 157 11.50 1.91 13.52
N ARG A 158 10.64 1.00 13.04
CA ARG A 158 9.55 1.35 12.11
C ARG A 158 8.57 2.32 12.74
N VAL A 159 8.13 2.07 13.98
CA VAL A 159 7.20 2.95 14.69
C VAL A 159 7.82 4.34 14.85
N LYS A 160 9.08 4.40 15.28
CA LYS A 160 9.85 5.64 15.42
C LYS A 160 9.98 6.40 14.10
N PHE A 161 10.31 5.73 13.00
CA PHE A 161 10.31 6.35 11.67
C PHE A 161 8.93 6.94 11.36
N CYS A 162 7.86 6.17 11.59
CA CYS A 162 6.50 6.60 11.33
C CYS A 162 6.08 7.81 12.19
N GLU A 163 6.71 8.05 13.34
CA GLU A 163 6.45 9.23 14.18
C GLU A 163 7.26 10.44 13.75
N GLN A 164 8.48 10.23 13.25
CA GLN A 164 9.38 11.31 12.84
C GLN A 164 8.96 12.00 11.54
N VAL A 165 8.26 11.29 10.64
CA VAL A 165 7.90 11.83 9.32
C VAL A 165 6.51 12.47 9.25
N VAL A 166 5.74 12.42 10.34
CA VAL A 166 4.39 13.02 10.39
C VAL A 166 4.44 14.36 11.12
N TYR A 167 4.19 15.42 10.38
CA TYR A 167 4.15 16.79 10.90
C TYR A 167 2.75 17.16 11.39
N HIS A 168 2.68 18.01 12.42
CA HIS A 168 1.43 18.57 12.96
C HIS A 168 0.35 17.53 13.29
N ARG A 169 0.77 16.39 13.88
CA ARG A 169 -0.15 15.30 14.27
C ARG A 169 -1.22 15.83 15.23
N GLY A 170 -2.49 15.67 14.85
CA GLY A 170 -3.65 16.13 15.65
C GLY A 170 -3.93 17.64 15.57
N THR A 171 -3.05 18.43 14.94
CA THR A 171 -3.19 19.89 14.83
C THR A 171 -3.12 20.36 13.37
N SER A 172 -3.18 19.46 12.39
CA SER A 172 -3.01 19.79 10.97
C SER A 172 -4.03 20.82 10.47
N MET A 173 -5.28 20.73 10.90
CA MET A 173 -6.31 21.73 10.57
C MET A 173 -5.97 23.10 11.18
N GLN A 174 -5.57 23.13 12.45
CA GLN A 174 -5.19 24.38 13.10
C GLN A 174 -3.96 25.00 12.42
N TYR A 175 -2.95 24.18 12.12
CA TYR A 175 -1.77 24.62 11.38
C TYR A 175 -2.14 25.21 10.00
N LEU A 176 -3.08 24.60 9.28
CA LEU A 176 -3.57 25.16 8.02
C LEU A 176 -4.25 26.52 8.23
N LEU A 177 -5.11 26.65 9.25
CA LEU A 177 -5.80 27.90 9.56
C LEU A 177 -4.82 29.00 9.97
N ASP A 178 -3.85 28.69 10.82
CA ASP A 178 -2.83 29.62 11.30
C ASP A 178 -1.95 30.16 10.17
N ASN A 179 -1.81 29.38 9.08
CA ASN A 179 -0.98 29.72 7.94
C ASN A 179 -1.77 30.10 6.68
N LEU A 180 -3.08 30.26 6.78
CA LEU A 180 -3.96 30.53 5.65
C LEU A 180 -3.61 31.86 4.96
N ASP A 181 -3.21 32.86 5.73
CA ASP A 181 -2.82 34.17 5.21
C ASP A 181 -1.60 34.09 4.27
N TYR A 182 -0.63 33.21 4.54
CA TYR A 182 0.52 33.01 3.64
C TYR A 182 0.06 32.49 2.27
N LEU A 183 -0.88 31.54 2.26
CA LEU A 183 -1.45 30.98 1.03
C LEU A 183 -2.26 32.03 0.26
N LEU A 184 -3.14 32.76 0.95
CA LEU A 184 -4.04 33.72 0.31
C LEU A 184 -3.33 34.99 -0.17
N SER A 185 -2.30 35.43 0.55
CA SER A 185 -1.53 36.63 0.19
C SER A 185 -0.35 36.36 -0.74
N GLY A 186 -0.09 35.10 -1.09
CA GLY A 186 1.06 34.69 -1.89
C GLY A 186 2.41 34.95 -1.22
N LYS A 187 2.42 35.13 0.12
CA LYS A 187 3.65 35.34 0.89
C LYS A 187 4.32 34.00 1.16
N LYS A 188 5.66 33.98 1.10
CA LYS A 188 6.41 32.81 1.53
C LYS A 188 6.38 32.70 3.05
N HIS A 189 6.00 31.52 3.54
CA HIS A 189 6.16 31.09 4.91
C HIS A 189 7.64 30.76 5.14
N PRO A 190 8.26 31.20 6.26
CA PRO A 190 9.69 31.04 6.49
C PRO A 190 10.16 29.58 6.55
N ASP A 191 9.31 28.68 7.05
CA ASP A 191 9.66 27.27 7.26
C ASP A 191 9.21 26.33 6.13
N TRP A 192 8.54 26.86 5.09
CA TRP A 192 8.07 26.01 3.99
C TRP A 192 9.15 25.83 2.94
N TRP A 193 9.19 24.63 2.37
CA TRP A 193 10.08 24.32 1.26
C TRP A 193 9.42 24.73 -0.06
N TYR A 194 10.10 25.58 -0.83
CA TYR A 194 9.62 26.07 -2.12
C TYR A 194 10.47 25.49 -3.25
N TRP A 195 9.81 24.78 -4.17
CA TRP A 195 10.47 24.16 -5.33
C TRP A 195 11.29 25.17 -6.15
N LEU A 196 10.72 26.33 -6.44
CA LEU A 196 11.36 27.39 -7.24
C LEU A 196 12.64 27.98 -6.61
N ASP A 197 12.87 27.75 -5.31
CA ASP A 197 14.06 28.27 -4.61
C ASP A 197 15.23 27.29 -4.62
N ASN A 198 14.99 26.05 -5.09
CA ASN A 198 15.92 24.93 -4.96
C ASN A 198 16.14 24.21 -6.32
N CYS A 199 15.87 24.90 -7.43
CA CYS A 199 16.12 24.44 -8.80
C CYS A 199 17.20 25.26 -9.49
#